data_AF-A0A847EYT9-F1
#
_entry.id   AF-A0A847EYT9-F1
#
_cell.length_a   1.000
_cell.length_b   1.000
_cell.length_c   1.000
_cell.angle_alpha   90.00
_cell.angle_beta   90.00
_cell.angle_gamma   90.00
#
_symmetry.space_group_name_H-M   'P 1'
#
loop_
_entity.id
_entity.type
_entity.pdbx_description
1 polymer ?
#
loop_
_entity_poly.entity_id
_entity_poly.type
_entity_poly.pdbx_seq_one_letter_code
_entity_poly.pdbx_strand_id
1 'polypeptide(L)'
;MKRWVILGLTLLMLFPVEAASQRRKAVVETTTPAVRPVLSQQDRQVFDYFLQQAINLKYQERYAEAFELFQHCTLIDSLDPQPWYELSSFYRGLNQVEQAMETMEKAH
;
A
#
# COMPACT_ATOMS: atom_id res chain seq x y z
N MET A 1 14.72 12.45 -48.40
CA MET A 1 15.56 12.52 -47.18
C MET A 1 14.85 11.78 -46.05
N LYS A 2 14.88 10.44 -46.08
CA LYS A 2 14.10 9.58 -45.18
C LYS A 2 14.80 8.21 -45.08
N ARG A 3 16.06 8.24 -44.66
CA ARG A 3 16.94 7.05 -44.52
C ARG A 3 17.66 7.00 -43.16
N TRP A 4 17.33 7.92 -42.26
CA TRP A 4 18.01 8.10 -40.97
C TRP A 4 17.15 7.67 -39.77
N VAL A 5 15.88 7.30 -40.01
CA VAL A 5 14.95 6.88 -38.95
C VAL A 5 15.08 5.38 -38.61
N ILE A 6 15.78 4.60 -39.45
CA ILE A 6 15.88 3.14 -39.30
C ILE A 6 17.18 2.70 -38.59
N LEU A 7 18.14 3.62 -38.40
CA LEU A 7 19.44 3.33 -37.75
C LEU A 7 19.49 3.68 -36.25
N GLY A 8 18.45 4.30 -35.70
CA GLY A 8 18.32 4.57 -34.25
C GLY A 8 17.56 3.50 -33.47
N LEU A 9 16.99 2.49 -34.15
CA LEU A 9 16.05 1.54 -33.56
C LEU A 9 16.67 0.18 -33.19
N THR A 10 17.98 0.01 -33.35
CA THR A 10 18.65 -1.31 -33.20
C THR A 10 19.81 -1.32 -32.19
N LEU A 11 19.99 -0.28 -31.36
CA LEU A 11 21.09 -0.25 -30.39
C LEU A 11 20.71 0.35 -29.02
N LEU A 12 19.60 -0.12 -28.46
CA LEU A 12 19.29 0.04 -27.03
C LEU A 12 18.54 -1.20 -26.50
N MET A 13 19.03 -2.39 -26.87
CA MET A 13 18.53 -3.71 -26.41
C MET A 13 19.70 -4.47 -25.78
N LEU A 14 20.38 -3.85 -24.82
CA LEU A 14 21.42 -4.48 -24.00
C LEU A 14 21.62 -3.68 -22.70
N PHE A 15 20.53 -3.43 -22.00
CA PHE A 15 20.59 -3.18 -20.55
C PHE A 15 19.94 -4.38 -19.87
N PRO A 16 20.71 -5.25 -19.20
CA PRO A 16 20.11 -6.27 -18.35
C PRO A 16 19.33 -5.55 -17.26
N VAL A 17 18.03 -5.84 -17.20
CA VAL A 17 17.17 -5.53 -16.07
C VAL A 17 17.75 -6.26 -14.87
N GLU A 18 18.54 -5.56 -14.06
CA GLU A 18 18.85 -5.97 -12.70
C GLU A 18 17.58 -5.80 -11.87
N ALA A 19 16.68 -6.76 -12.03
CA ALA A 19 15.65 -7.04 -11.05
C ALA A 19 16.36 -7.50 -9.78
N ALA A 20 16.73 -6.54 -8.94
CA ALA A 20 17.06 -6.76 -7.54
C ALA A 20 15.78 -7.22 -6.83
N SER A 21 15.43 -8.48 -7.03
CA SER A 21 14.39 -9.19 -6.29
C SER A 21 14.90 -9.31 -4.85
N GLN A 22 14.62 -8.29 -4.06
CA GLN A 22 14.87 -8.28 -2.63
C GLN A 22 13.99 -9.39 -2.03
N ARG A 23 14.63 -10.54 -1.86
CA ARG A 23 14.08 -11.78 -1.30
C ARG A 23 13.53 -11.44 0.09
N ARG A 24 12.26 -11.05 0.17
CA ARG A 24 11.54 -10.94 1.45
C ARG A 24 11.66 -12.31 2.10
N LYS A 25 12.38 -12.37 3.23
CA LYS A 25 12.51 -13.59 4.02
C LYS A 25 11.11 -13.99 4.43
N ALA A 26 10.63 -15.11 3.90
CA ALA A 26 9.50 -15.82 4.44
C ALA A 26 9.88 -16.24 5.86
N VAL A 27 9.35 -15.50 6.84
CA VAL A 27 9.41 -15.91 8.24
C VAL A 27 8.44 -17.06 8.37
N VAL A 28 9.02 -18.23 8.63
CA VAL A 28 8.36 -19.50 8.87
C VAL A 28 7.36 -19.33 10.01
N GLU A 29 6.11 -19.66 9.74
CA GLU A 29 5.04 -19.79 10.73
C GLU A 29 5.35 -20.97 11.66
N THR A 30 5.84 -20.67 12.85
CA THR A 30 5.83 -21.60 13.99
C THR A 30 4.81 -21.13 15.01
N THR A 31 3.81 -21.99 15.21
CA THR A 31 2.74 -21.98 16.20
C THR A 31 3.20 -21.42 17.55
N THR A 32 2.92 -20.15 17.77
CA THR A 32 3.12 -19.39 19.02
C THR A 32 1.87 -18.54 19.17
N PRO A 33 1.23 -18.40 20.37
CA PRO A 33 0.05 -17.54 20.53
C PRO A 33 0.35 -16.20 19.87
N ALA A 34 -0.55 -15.72 19.00
CA ALA A 34 -0.33 -14.63 18.07
C ALA A 34 0.19 -13.35 18.76
N VAL A 35 1.50 -13.28 19.00
CA VAL A 35 2.17 -12.08 19.48
C VAL A 35 2.24 -11.18 18.27
N ARG A 36 1.43 -10.11 18.27
CA ARG A 36 1.49 -9.10 17.20
C ARG A 36 2.95 -8.66 17.06
N PRO A 37 3.56 -8.75 15.86
CA PRO A 37 4.91 -8.26 15.66
C PRO A 37 4.94 -6.79 16.05
N VAL A 38 5.82 -6.46 17.00
CA VAL A 38 5.96 -5.08 17.47
C VAL A 38 6.64 -4.27 16.37
N LEU A 39 5.94 -3.28 15.81
CA LEU A 39 6.52 -2.33 14.87
C LEU A 39 7.75 -1.65 15.48
N SER A 40 8.76 -1.37 14.65
CA SER A 40 9.89 -0.56 15.08
C SER A 40 9.40 0.84 15.48
N GLN A 41 10.13 1.52 16.37
CA GLN A 41 9.76 2.88 16.78
C GLN A 41 9.66 3.83 15.58
N GLN A 42 10.54 3.67 14.60
CA GLN A 42 10.53 4.45 13.37
C GLN A 42 9.28 4.18 12.53
N ASP A 43 8.94 2.90 12.31
CA ASP A 43 7.77 2.53 11.50
C ASP A 43 6.47 2.99 12.17
N ARG A 44 6.39 2.91 13.50
CA ARG A 44 5.25 3.43 14.25
C ARG A 44 5.09 4.95 14.07
N GLN A 45 6.18 5.71 14.17
CA GLN A 45 6.13 7.16 13.97
C GLN A 45 5.70 7.53 12.55
N VAL A 46 6.22 6.81 11.56
CA VAL A 46 5.86 6.99 10.15
C VAL A 46 4.39 6.63 9.91
N PHE A 47 3.92 5.52 10.48
CA PHE A 47 2.53 5.10 10.45
C PHE A 47 1.60 6.16 11.05
N ASP A 48 1.89 6.61 12.28
CA ASP A 48 1.10 7.62 12.99
C ASP A 48 0.99 8.92 12.19
N TYR A 49 2.11 9.34 11.58
CA TYR A 49 2.15 10.51 10.71
C TYR A 49 1.20 10.33 9.51
N PHE A 50 1.34 9.25 8.74
CA PHE A 50 0.51 9.03 7.56
C PHE A 50 -0.96 8.89 7.90
N LEU A 51 -1.28 8.24 9.02
CA LEU A 51 -2.65 8.07 9.49
C LEU A 51 -3.31 9.41 9.79
N GLN A 52 -2.61 10.30 10.50
CA GLN A 52 -3.10 11.66 10.78
C GLN A 52 -3.24 12.49 9.51
N GLN A 53 -2.27 12.40 8.58
CA GLN A 53 -2.38 13.08 7.30
C GLN A 53 -3.59 12.59 6.49
N ALA A 54 -3.88 11.28 6.50
CA ALA A 54 -5.00 10.70 5.77
C ALA A 54 -6.34 11.22 6.32
N ILE A 55 -6.46 11.29 7.64
CA ILE A 55 -7.62 11.86 8.33
C ILE A 55 -7.79 13.34 7.97
N ASN A 56 -6.71 14.12 7.96
CA ASN A 56 -6.76 15.53 7.58
C ASN A 56 -7.19 15.72 6.12
N LEU A 57 -6.69 14.89 5.20
CA LEU A 57 -7.10 14.90 3.79
C LEU A 57 -8.58 14.56 3.63
N LYS A 58 -9.08 13.58 4.39
CA LYS A 58 -10.51 13.24 4.44
C LYS A 58 -11.36 14.42 4.92
N TYR A 59 -10.93 15.15 5.95
CA TYR A 59 -11.62 16.37 6.41
C TYR A 59 -11.56 17.52 5.39
N GLN A 60 -10.55 17.54 4.53
CA GLN A 60 -10.43 18.47 3.40
C GLN A 60 -11.20 18.00 2.15
N GLU A 61 -11.98 16.92 2.25
CA GLU A 61 -12.71 16.29 1.14
C GLU A 61 -11.80 15.79 0.00
N ARG A 62 -10.50 15.65 0.25
CA ARG A 62 -9.51 15.11 -0.69
C ARG A 62 -9.51 13.58 -0.62
N TYR A 63 -10.65 12.99 -0.94
CA TYR A 63 -10.93 11.58 -0.69
C TYR A 63 -10.01 10.61 -1.44
N ALA A 64 -9.62 10.92 -2.68
CA ALA A 64 -8.71 10.06 -3.45
C ALA A 64 -7.32 9.97 -2.79
N GLU A 65 -6.80 11.11 -2.33
CA GLU A 65 -5.49 11.16 -1.67
C GLU A 65 -5.54 10.53 -0.27
N ALA A 66 -6.63 10.77 0.47
CA ALA A 66 -6.87 10.09 1.73
C ALA A 66 -6.89 8.57 1.56
N PHE A 67 -7.60 8.08 0.54
CA PHE A 67 -7.71 6.65 0.23
C PHE A 67 -6.35 6.01 -0.05
N GLU A 68 -5.53 6.62 -0.90
CA GLU A 68 -4.15 6.17 -1.17
C GLU A 68 -3.29 6.14 0.11
N LEU A 69 -3.45 7.14 0.98
CA LEU A 69 -2.67 7.22 2.21
C LEU A 69 -3.12 6.18 3.25
N PHE A 70 -4.42 5.90 3.35
CA PHE A 70 -4.91 4.78 4.16
C PHE A 70 -4.44 3.42 3.63
N GLN A 71 -4.41 3.22 2.31
CA GLN A 71 -3.80 2.02 1.72
C GLN A 71 -2.32 1.92 2.11
N HIS A 72 -1.58 3.02 2.08
CA HIS A 72 -0.18 3.03 2.52
C HIS A 72 -0.03 2.62 4.00
N CYS A 73 -0.90 3.10 4.89
CA CYS A 73 -0.92 2.68 6.29
C CYS A 73 -1.07 1.15 6.43
N THR A 74 -1.91 0.49 5.62
CA THR A 74 -2.07 -0.98 5.65
C THR A 74 -0.83 -1.75 5.19
N LEU A 75 0.06 -1.12 4.44
CA LEU A 75 1.34 -1.71 4.04
C LEU A 75 2.41 -1.61 5.13
N ILE A 76 2.28 -0.63 6.05
CA ILE A 76 3.19 -0.43 7.18
C ILE A 76 2.76 -1.31 8.36
N ASP A 77 1.50 -1.21 8.76
CA ASP A 77 0.88 -2.08 9.75
C ASP A 77 -0.42 -2.66 9.19
N SER A 78 -0.35 -3.91 8.75
CA SER A 78 -1.51 -4.63 8.21
C SER A 78 -2.47 -5.11 9.29
N LEU A 79 -2.05 -5.10 10.57
CA LEU A 79 -2.83 -5.60 11.70
C LEU A 79 -3.54 -4.48 12.46
N ASP A 80 -3.30 -3.21 12.10
CA ASP A 80 -4.04 -2.08 12.64
C ASP A 80 -5.43 -2.01 11.99
N PRO A 81 -6.52 -2.03 12.77
CA PRO A 81 -7.87 -2.01 12.24
C PRO A 81 -8.31 -0.65 11.69
N GLN A 82 -7.69 0.46 12.12
CA GLN A 82 -8.16 1.81 11.81
C GLN A 82 -8.08 2.15 10.31
N PRO A 83 -6.96 1.91 9.59
CA PRO A 83 -6.91 2.15 8.15
C PRO A 83 -7.92 1.29 7.37
N TRP A 84 -8.10 0.02 7.76
CA TRP A 84 -9.06 -0.88 7.13
C TRP A 84 -10.51 -0.41 7.31
N TYR A 85 -10.86 0.07 8.51
CA TYR A 85 -12.18 0.65 8.77
C TYR A 85 -12.47 1.86 7.86
N GLU A 86 -11.48 2.74 7.71
CA GLU A 86 -11.60 3.93 6.85
C GLU A 86 -11.74 3.55 5.38
N LEU A 87 -10.91 2.61 4.88
CA LEU A 87 -11.03 2.07 3.52
C LEU A 87 -12.40 1.42 3.26
N SER A 88 -12.92 0.65 4.22
CA SER A 88 -14.27 0.09 4.12
C SER A 88 -15.33 1.21 4.01
N SER A 89 -15.15 2.31 4.75
CA SER A 89 -16.03 3.47 4.67
C SER A 89 -16.05 4.12 3.28
N PHE A 90 -14.88 4.24 2.65
CA PHE A 90 -14.79 4.71 1.27
C PHE A 90 -15.55 3.79 0.32
N TYR A 91 -15.35 2.47 0.41
CA TYR A 91 -16.07 1.52 -0.44
C TYR A 91 -17.59 1.55 -0.24
N ARG A 92 -18.08 1.71 0.99
CA ARG A 92 -19.52 1.91 1.24
C ARG A 92 -20.03 3.19 0.58
N GLY A 93 -19.27 4.28 0.67
CA GLY A 93 -19.61 5.56 0.03
C GLY A 93 -19.66 5.48 -1.51
N LEU A 94 -18.86 4.59 -2.09
CA LEU A 94 -18.85 4.28 -3.53
C LEU A 94 -19.90 3.24 -3.95
N ASN A 95 -20.76 2.80 -3.03
CA ASN A 95 -21.74 1.73 -3.23
C ASN A 95 -21.10 0.38 -3.66
N GLN A 96 -19.85 0.16 -3.26
CA GLN A 96 -19.06 -1.05 -3.49
C GLN A 96 -19.17 -1.97 -2.28
N VAL A 97 -20.35 -2.57 -2.11
CA VAL A 97 -20.73 -3.26 -0.86
C VAL A 97 -19.88 -4.49 -0.60
N GLU A 98 -19.58 -5.28 -1.61
CA GLU A 98 -18.76 -6.50 -1.50
C GLU A 98 -17.34 -6.14 -1.02
N GLN A 99 -16.72 -5.15 -1.65
CA GLN A 99 -15.36 -4.71 -1.30
C GLN A 99 -15.33 -4.07 0.09
N ALA A 100 -16.40 -3.37 0.49
CA ALA A 100 -16.53 -2.84 1.83
C ALA A 100 -16.55 -3.94 2.90
N MET A 101 -17.23 -5.05 2.63
CA MET A 101 -17.30 -6.21 3.53
C MET A 101 -15.94 -6.91 3.64
N GLU A 102 -15.30 -7.23 2.50
CA GLU A 102 -13.96 -7.83 2.48
C GLU A 102 -12.92 -6.98 3.23
N THR A 103 -13.04 -5.65 3.11
CA THR A 103 -12.14 -4.72 3.80
C THR A 103 -12.47 -4.63 5.29
N MET A 104 -13.76 -4.71 5.67
CA MET A 104 -14.19 -4.69 7.07
C MET A 104 -13.74 -5.96 7.82
N GLU A 105 -13.70 -7.10 7.16
CA GLU A 105 -13.18 -8.34 7.75
C GLU A 105 -11.71 -8.20 8.20
N LYS A 106 -10.93 -7.36 7.51
CA LYS A 106 -9.53 -7.05 7.89
C LYS A 106 -9.42 -6.07 9.06
N ALA A 107 -10.50 -5.36 9.39
CA ALA A 107 -10.56 -4.42 10.50
C ALA A 107 -10.92 -5.08 11.84
N HIS A 108 -11.16 -6.40 11.87
CA HIS A 108 -11.54 -7.17 13.06
C HIS A 108 -10.35 -7.97 13.62
#